data_AF-A0A3C1HFM3-F1
#
_entry.id   AF-A0A3C1HFM3-F1
#
_cell.length_a   1.000
_cell.length_b   1.000
_cell.length_c   1.000
_cell.angle_alpha   90.00
_cell.angle_beta   90.00
_cell.angle_gamma   90.00
#
_symmetry.space_group_name_H-M   'P 1'
#
loop_
_entity.id
_entity.type
_entity.pdbx_description
1 polymer ?
#
loop_
_entity_poly.entity_id
_entity_poly.type
_entity_poly.pdbx_seq_one_letter_code
_entity_poly.pdbx_strand_id
1 'polypeptide(L)'
;MLHLISTLVLLLIIGGVYYRRRPHIHLRFMLAAFAIDFSLVLYIEATRHAVEKVVVHAGLLLWFHVVVSVAVLVAYLAQIQLGRRILGGFVASRSLHIRLGMTFCTLRLLNYITSYMVT
;
A
#
# COMPACT_ATOMS: atom_id res chain seq x y z
N MET A 1 -0.32 -17.55 5.35
CA MET A 1 0.06 -16.49 6.31
C MET A 1 0.11 -15.10 5.68
N LEU A 2 0.74 -14.91 4.51
CA LEU A 2 0.87 -13.60 3.85
C LEU A 2 -0.49 -12.93 3.58
N HIS A 3 -1.52 -13.69 3.17
CA HIS A 3 -2.86 -13.15 2.97
C HIS A 3 -3.47 -12.54 4.23
N LEU A 4 -3.28 -13.17 5.41
CA LEU A 4 -3.79 -12.64 6.69
C LEU A 4 -3.13 -11.29 7.01
N ILE A 5 -1.83 -11.17 6.77
CA ILE A 5 -1.09 -9.92 6.97
C ILE A 5 -1.60 -8.86 5.98
N SER A 6 -1.84 -9.22 4.71
CA SER A 6 -2.41 -8.32 3.72
C SER A 6 -3.84 -7.88 4.06
N THR A 7 -4.66 -8.78 4.63
CA THR A 7 -5.99 -8.45 5.16
C THR A 7 -5.89 -7.47 6.33
N LEU A 8 -4.93 -7.68 7.25
CA LEU A 8 -4.68 -6.75 8.35
C LEU A 8 -4.30 -5.35 7.83
N VAL A 9 -3.44 -5.25 6.80
CA VAL A 9 -3.12 -3.97 6.16
C VAL A 9 -4.39 -3.30 5.62
N LEU A 10 -5.27 -4.05 4.94
CA LEU A 10 -6.52 -3.51 4.41
C LEU A 10 -7.42 -2.98 5.53
N LEU A 11 -7.54 -3.72 6.64
CA LEU A 11 -8.30 -3.29 7.82
C LEU A 11 -7.72 -2.02 8.45
N LEU A 12 -6.40 -1.91 8.54
CA LEU A 12 -5.73 -0.71 9.04
C LEU A 12 -5.99 0.50 8.12
N ILE A 13 -5.97 0.31 6.80
CA ILE A 13 -6.30 1.36 5.83
C ILE A 13 -7.76 1.79 5.99
N ILE A 14 -8.70 0.85 6.08
CA ILE A 14 -10.12 1.14 6.30
C ILE A 14 -10.30 1.93 7.60
N GLY A 15 -9.66 1.50 8.69
CA GLY A 15 -9.64 2.22 9.97
C GLY A 15 -9.06 3.63 9.83
N GLY A 16 -7.95 3.78 9.13
CA GLY A 16 -7.34 5.08 8.84
C GLY A 16 -8.27 6.02 8.06
N VAL A 17 -8.94 5.52 7.03
CA VAL A 17 -9.90 6.29 6.22
C VAL A 17 -11.17 6.63 7.01
N TYR A 18 -11.63 5.73 7.88
CA TYR A 18 -12.76 5.98 8.78
C TYR A 18 -12.44 7.13 9.75
N TYR A 19 -11.26 7.10 10.38
CA TYR A 19 -10.81 8.13 11.30
C TYR A 19 -10.15 9.35 10.62
N ARG A 20 -10.35 9.57 9.31
CA ARG A 20 -9.74 10.69 8.56
C ARG A 20 -9.99 12.09 9.13
N ARG A 21 -11.05 12.27 9.92
CA ARG A 21 -11.37 13.55 10.60
C ARG A 21 -10.55 13.78 11.87
N ARG A 22 -9.89 12.74 12.40
CA ARG A 22 -9.01 12.77 13.58
C ARG A 22 -7.57 12.50 13.12
N PRO A 23 -6.82 13.52 12.69
CA PRO A 23 -5.56 13.35 11.95
C PRO A 23 -4.51 12.53 12.73
N HIS A 24 -4.45 12.67 14.06
CA HIS A 24 -3.56 11.86 14.90
C HIS A 24 -3.87 10.36 14.83
N ILE A 25 -5.15 9.98 14.79
CA ILE A 25 -5.56 8.56 14.71
C ILE A 25 -5.37 8.06 13.28
N HIS A 26 -5.83 8.84 12.28
CA HIS A 26 -5.60 8.55 10.86
C HIS A 26 -4.13 8.24 10.58
N LEU A 27 -3.22 9.11 11.03
CA LEU A 27 -1.78 8.95 10.80
C LEU A 27 -1.24 7.65 11.42
N ARG A 28 -1.65 7.29 12.64
CA ARG A 28 -1.21 6.05 13.31
C ARG A 28 -1.63 4.81 12.51
N PHE A 29 -2.88 4.76 12.06
CA PHE A 29 -3.39 3.66 11.23
C PHE A 29 -2.65 3.58 9.89
N MET A 30 -2.49 4.71 9.19
CA MET A 30 -1.84 4.73 7.88
C MET A 30 -0.36 4.41 7.95
N LEU A 31 0.36 4.86 8.99
CA LEU A 31 1.77 4.51 9.21
C LEU A 31 1.94 3.04 9.58
N ALA A 32 1.08 2.50 10.44
CA ALA A 32 1.10 1.07 10.77
C ALA A 32 0.84 0.21 9.51
N ALA A 33 -0.18 0.58 8.72
CA ALA A 33 -0.46 -0.07 7.45
C ALA A 33 0.74 0.00 6.50
N PHE A 34 1.33 1.19 6.31
CA PHE A 34 2.50 1.38 5.46
C PHE A 34 3.70 0.53 5.91
N ALA A 35 4.02 0.54 7.20
CA ALA A 35 5.17 -0.20 7.72
C ALA A 35 5.01 -1.72 7.50
N ILE A 36 3.81 -2.26 7.74
CA ILE A 36 3.51 -3.66 7.50
C ILE A 36 3.56 -3.98 5.99
N ASP A 37 2.91 -3.15 5.16
CA ASP A 37 2.84 -3.37 3.71
C ASP A 37 4.23 -3.31 3.05
N PHE A 38 5.04 -2.33 3.44
CA PHE A 38 6.42 -2.20 2.99
C PHE A 38 7.28 -3.39 3.44
N SER A 39 7.15 -3.82 4.70
CA SER A 39 7.86 -5.00 5.21
C SER A 39 7.46 -6.27 4.47
N LEU A 40 6.18 -6.40 4.10
CA LEU A 40 5.67 -7.53 3.32
C LEU A 40 6.33 -7.58 1.94
N VAL A 41 6.41 -6.44 1.25
CA VAL A 41 7.06 -6.35 -0.07
C VAL A 41 8.55 -6.69 0.04
N LEU A 42 9.26 -6.15 1.03
CA LEU A 42 10.67 -6.47 1.24
C LEU A 42 10.89 -7.97 1.54
N TYR A 43 10.03 -8.56 2.37
CA TYR A 43 10.09 -9.99 2.67
C TYR A 43 9.88 -10.84 1.42
N ILE A 44 8.83 -10.54 0.63
CA ILE A 44 8.53 -11.27 -0.60
C ILE A 44 9.69 -11.13 -1.57
N GLU A 45 10.22 -9.92 -1.80
CA GLU A 45 11.32 -9.70 -2.74
C GLU A 45 12.60 -10.44 -2.32
N ALA A 46 12.95 -10.41 -1.03
CA ALA A 46 14.09 -11.13 -0.49
C ALA A 46 13.97 -12.65 -0.66
N THR A 47 12.78 -13.21 -0.42
CA THR A 47 12.52 -14.64 -0.63
C THR A 47 12.51 -15.02 -2.11
N ARG A 48 11.95 -14.15 -2.97
CA ARG A 48 11.82 -14.39 -4.41
C ARG A 48 13.18 -14.35 -5.11
N HIS A 49 14.05 -13.39 -4.78
CA HIS A 49 15.43 -13.37 -5.27
C HIS A 49 16.24 -14.61 -4.88
N ALA A 50 15.93 -15.26 -3.74
CA ALA A 50 16.58 -16.51 -3.37
C ALA A 50 16.11 -17.69 -4.25
N VAL A 51 14.84 -17.68 -4.68
CA VAL A 51 14.20 -18.76 -5.47
C VAL A 51 14.43 -18.60 -6.98
N GLU A 52 14.37 -17.38 -7.52
CA GLU A 52 14.55 -17.12 -8.96
C GLU A 52 15.95 -17.47 -9.48
N LYS A 53 16.94 -17.63 -8.59
CA LYS A 53 18.25 -18.22 -8.94
C LYS A 53 18.16 -19.68 -9.40
N VAL A 54 16.98 -20.30 -9.33
CA VAL A 54 16.75 -21.72 -9.63
C VAL A 54 15.64 -21.94 -10.68
N VAL A 55 14.73 -20.98 -10.93
CA VAL A 55 13.57 -21.13 -11.86
C VAL A 55 13.28 -19.83 -12.62
N VAL A 56 13.07 -19.91 -13.95
CA VAL A 56 13.11 -18.73 -14.87
C VAL A 56 11.76 -18.21 -15.39
N HIS A 57 10.60 -18.82 -15.08
CA HIS A 57 9.33 -18.37 -15.69
C HIS A 57 8.39 -17.65 -14.70
N ALA A 58 8.37 -16.32 -14.77
CA ALA A 58 7.34 -15.49 -14.13
C ALA A 58 6.19 -15.20 -15.11
N GLY A 59 4.96 -15.56 -14.75
CA GLY A 59 3.77 -15.32 -15.58
C GLY A 59 3.37 -13.83 -15.65
N LEU A 60 2.63 -13.46 -16.70
CA LEU A 60 2.14 -12.07 -16.90
C LEU A 60 1.36 -11.51 -15.70
N LEU A 61 0.56 -12.36 -15.03
CA LEU A 61 -0.23 -11.97 -13.86
C LEU A 61 0.66 -11.56 -12.67
N LEU A 62 1.78 -12.24 -12.48
CA LEU A 62 2.75 -11.92 -11.44
C LEU A 62 3.42 -10.58 -11.71
N TRP A 63 3.81 -10.32 -12.97
CA TRP A 63 4.33 -9.01 -13.38
C TRP A 63 3.33 -7.89 -13.13
N PHE A 64 2.06 -8.11 -13.51
CA PHE A 64 0.99 -7.15 -13.24
C PHE A 64 0.84 -6.86 -11.74
N HIS A 65 0.79 -7.90 -10.90
CA HIS A 65 0.73 -7.76 -9.45
C HIS A 65 1.91 -6.97 -8.87
N VAL A 66 3.14 -7.25 -9.32
CA VAL A 66 4.34 -6.54 -8.89
C VAL A 66 4.28 -5.06 -9.27
N VAL A 67 3.89 -4.73 -10.51
CA VAL A 67 3.74 -3.33 -10.95
C VAL A 67 2.70 -2.60 -10.11
N VAL A 68 1.56 -3.23 -9.83
CA VAL A 68 0.52 -2.66 -8.95
C VAL A 68 1.04 -2.47 -7.53
N SER A 69 1.79 -3.44 -6.98
CA SER A 69 2.42 -3.35 -5.65
C SER A 69 3.38 -2.15 -5.54
N VAL A 70 4.23 -1.95 -6.56
CA VAL A 70 5.14 -0.80 -6.61
C VAL A 70 4.36 0.51 -6.72
N ALA A 71 3.31 0.56 -7.56
CA ALA A 71 2.46 1.74 -7.69
C ALA A 71 1.77 2.10 -6.37
N VAL A 72 1.33 1.11 -5.59
CA VAL A 72 0.77 1.30 -4.24
C VAL A 72 1.80 1.93 -3.30
N LEU A 73 3.04 1.45 -3.28
CA LEU A 73 4.11 2.03 -2.45
C LEU A 73 4.43 3.48 -2.84
N VAL A 74 4.53 3.77 -4.14
CA VAL A 74 4.73 5.13 -4.64
C VAL A 74 3.58 6.05 -4.23
N ALA A 75 2.33 5.57 -4.37
CA ALA A 75 1.15 6.31 -3.94
C ALA A 75 1.16 6.57 -2.42
N TYR A 76 1.63 5.61 -1.61
CA TYR A 76 1.83 5.79 -0.17
C TYR A 76 2.78 6.95 0.15
N LEU A 77 3.94 6.99 -0.50
CA LEU A 77 4.91 8.07 -0.31
C LEU A 77 4.33 9.44 -0.70
N ALA A 78 3.62 9.50 -1.83
CA ALA A 78 2.92 10.71 -2.25
C ALA A 78 1.85 11.15 -1.23
N GLN A 79 1.07 10.21 -0.67
CA GLN A 79 0.08 10.47 0.38
C GLN A 79 0.74 11.04 1.65
N ILE A 80 1.86 10.49 2.09
CA ILE A 80 2.61 10.98 3.25
C ILE A 80 3.12 12.40 3.00
N GLN A 81 3.71 12.67 1.83
CA GLN A 81 4.20 14.01 1.48
C GLN A 81 3.07 15.05 1.48
N LEU A 82 1.92 14.73 0.88
CA LEU A 82 0.76 15.61 0.89
C LEU A 82 0.17 15.77 2.29
N GLY A 83 0.11 14.70 3.08
CA GLY A 83 -0.32 14.75 4.47
C GLY A 83 0.55 15.71 5.30
N ARG A 84 1.87 15.67 5.13
CA ARG A 84 2.80 16.62 5.78
C ARG A 84 2.56 18.07 5.37
N ARG A 85 2.28 18.33 4.08
CA ARG A 85 1.92 19.68 3.60
C ARG A 85 0.62 20.19 4.21
N ILE A 86 -0.39 19.32 4.35
CA ILE A 86 -1.67 19.67 4.97
C ILE A 86 -1.48 19.98 6.46
N LEU A 87 -0.68 19.19 7.17
CA LEU A 87 -0.33 19.45 8.58
C LEU A 87 0.45 20.76 8.75
N GLY A 88 1.23 21.17 7.74
CA GLY A 88 1.89 22.48 7.67
C GLY A 88 0.99 23.65 7.28
N GLY A 89 -0.33 23.45 7.12
CA GLY A 89 -1.30 24.52 6.82
C GLY A 89 -1.64 24.71 5.34
N PHE A 90 -1.06 23.94 4.41
CA PHE A 90 -1.34 24.08 2.98
C PHE A 90 -2.64 23.38 2.56
N VAL A 91 -3.78 24.05 2.77
CA VAL A 91 -5.13 23.51 2.54
C VAL A 91 -5.39 23.10 1.09
N ALA A 92 -4.76 23.76 0.10
CA ALA A 92 -4.88 23.40 -1.32
C ALA A 92 -4.44 21.94 -1.61
N SER A 93 -3.54 21.39 -0.80
CA SER A 93 -3.08 20.00 -0.94
C SER A 93 -4.15 18.97 -0.51
N ARG A 94 -5.22 19.40 0.17
CA ARG A 94 -6.25 18.51 0.72
C ARG A 94 -7.08 17.82 -0.37
N SER A 95 -7.49 18.54 -1.40
CA SER A 95 -8.27 17.94 -2.51
C SER A 95 -7.45 16.95 -3.32
N LEU A 96 -6.15 17.24 -3.50
CA LEU A 96 -5.21 16.33 -4.14
C LEU A 96 -4.97 15.08 -3.29
N HIS A 97 -4.79 15.24 -1.97
CA HIS A 97 -4.63 14.14 -1.03
C HIS A 97 -5.82 13.20 -1.06
N ILE A 98 -7.06 13.73 -1.04
CA ILE A 98 -8.28 12.90 -1.12
C ILE A 98 -8.36 12.16 -2.46
N ARG A 99 -8.13 12.83 -3.59
CA ARG A 99 -8.17 12.20 -4.92
C ARG A 99 -7.15 11.08 -5.05
N LEU A 100 -5.89 11.36 -4.70
CA LEU A 100 -4.85 10.35 -4.69
C LEU A 100 -5.10 9.25 -3.65
N GLY A 101 -5.77 9.57 -2.54
CA GLY A 101 -6.15 8.60 -1.50
C GLY A 101 -7.18 7.61 -2.00
N MET A 102 -8.16 8.06 -2.81
CA MET A 102 -9.11 7.17 -3.49
C MET A 102 -8.41 6.29 -4.51
N THR A 103 -7.54 6.85 -5.36
CA THR A 103 -6.72 6.07 -6.30
C THR A 103 -5.88 5.02 -5.58
N PHE A 104 -5.24 5.40 -4.47
CA PHE A 104 -4.47 4.51 -3.62
C PHE A 104 -5.33 3.36 -3.08
N CYS A 105 -6.54 3.63 -2.56
CA CYS A 105 -7.42 2.60 -2.04
C CYS A 105 -7.82 1.60 -3.13
N THR A 106 -8.14 2.08 -4.34
CA THR A 106 -8.46 1.22 -5.49
C THR A 106 -7.27 0.35 -5.87
N LEU A 107 -6.07 0.93 -6.00
CA LEU A 107 -4.85 0.18 -6.30
C LEU A 107 -4.54 -0.85 -5.21
N ARG A 108 -4.71 -0.50 -3.93
CA ARG A 108 -4.44 -1.43 -2.82
C ARG A 108 -5.42 -2.59 -2.77
N LEU A 109 -6.69 -2.34 -3.08
CA LEU A 109 -7.71 -3.38 -3.19
C LEU A 109 -7.41 -4.31 -4.38
N LEU A 110 -7.05 -3.74 -5.53
CA LEU A 110 -6.62 -4.51 -6.70
C LEU A 110 -5.37 -5.35 -6.37
N ASN A 111 -4.41 -4.79 -5.65
CA ASN A 111 -3.21 -5.50 -5.23
C ASN A 111 -3.55 -6.67 -4.30
N TYR A 112 -4.48 -6.44 -3.36
CA TYR A 112 -4.97 -7.47 -2.46
C TYR A 112 -5.64 -8.62 -3.23
N ILE A 113 -6.53 -8.32 -4.17
CA ILE A 113 -7.22 -9.33 -4.99
C ILE A 113 -6.21 -10.13 -5.81
N THR A 114 -5.32 -9.45 -6.53
CA THR A 114 -4.32 -10.12 -7.38
C THR A 114 -3.34 -10.96 -6.56
N SER A 115 -3.09 -10.63 -5.28
CA SER A 115 -2.27 -11.47 -4.39
C SER A 115 -2.81 -12.89 -4.27
N TYR A 116 -4.13 -13.11 -4.19
CA TYR A 116 -4.72 -14.46 -4.13
C TYR A 116 -4.57 -15.26 -5.42
N MET A 117 -4.25 -14.59 -6.54
CA MET A 117 -4.14 -15.24 -7.84
C MET A 117 -2.69 -15.57 -8.21
N VAL A 118 -1.72 -14.96 -7.53
CA VAL A 118 -0.27 -15.12 -7.81
C VAL A 118 0.50 -15.81 -6.69
N THR A 119 -0.13 -16.05 -5.55
CA THR A 119 0.43 -16.79 -4.40
C THR A 119 0.00 -18.24 -4.47
#